data_AF-A0A956BTJ0-F1
#
_entry.id   AF-A0A956BTJ0-F1
#
_cell.length_a   1.000
_cell.length_b   1.000
_cell.length_c   1.000
_cell.angle_alpha   90.00
_cell.angle_beta   90.00
_cell.angle_gamma   90.00
#
_symmetry.space_group_name_H-M   'P 1'
#
loop_
_entity.id
_entity.type
_entity.pdbx_description
1 polymer ?
#
loop_
_entity_poly.entity_id
_entity_poly.type
_entity_poly.pdbx_seq_one_letter_code
_entity_poly.pdbx_strand_id
1 'polypeptide(L)'
;HFRERYALPIERDDDARQREQLRETLRPFILRRTKRAVAPELPPRTEVIHSVELSPEERALYEAERSDALTHLADDEGQRFELLAALTRLRRLACHPRLVHPDSAVPGSKLAAFMRLARELREEDHRALVFSQFTSHLAIVREALELARIPSLYLDGSTPQPERARLVDDYQQGRVPFFLISLKAGGTGLNLTAADYVIHLDPWWNPAAEDQASDRAHRIGQERPVTVVRLVSQDTIEESVLSLHARKRDLADSLLEGANVAGKLSTTELHELIAGQSRT
;
A
#
# COMPACT_ATOMS: atom_id res chain seq x y z
N HIS A 1 13.41 29.80 -6.35
CA HIS A 1 14.82 29.45 -6.10
C HIS A 1 15.08 27.96 -5.86
N PHE A 2 14.74 27.32 -4.72
CA PHE A 2 15.00 25.87 -4.53
C PHE A 2 14.31 24.99 -5.60
N ARG A 3 13.04 25.30 -5.87
CA ARG A 3 12.22 24.55 -6.84
C ARG A 3 12.78 24.60 -8.27
N GLU A 4 13.26 25.75 -8.71
CA GLU A 4 13.84 25.92 -10.06
C GLU A 4 15.26 25.37 -10.15
N ARG A 5 16.02 25.44 -9.06
CA ARG A 5 17.43 25.05 -9.04
C ARG A 5 17.64 23.56 -8.84
N TYR A 6 16.78 22.90 -8.06
CA TYR A 6 16.94 21.50 -7.69
C TYR A 6 15.70 20.66 -8.00
N ALA A 7 14.51 21.02 -7.52
CA ALA A 7 13.35 20.13 -7.63
C ALA A 7 12.93 19.85 -9.09
N LEU A 8 12.78 20.89 -9.91
CA LEU A 8 12.36 20.72 -11.32
C LEU A 8 13.41 19.99 -12.18
N PRO A 9 14.71 20.35 -12.15
CA PRO A 9 15.73 19.60 -12.91
C PRO A 9 15.85 18.13 -12.50
N ILE A 10 15.70 17.81 -11.21
CA ILE A 10 15.79 16.44 -10.71
C ILE A 10 14.52 15.64 -11.04
N GLU A 11 13.34 16.21 -10.80
CA GLU A 11 12.06 15.50 -10.99
C GLU A 11 11.69 15.34 -12.47
N ARG A 12 12.00 16.33 -13.32
CA ARG A 12 11.55 16.35 -14.72
C ARG A 12 12.62 15.90 -15.71
N ASP A 13 13.86 16.33 -15.50
CA ASP A 13 14.94 16.15 -16.48
C ASP A 13 15.97 15.08 -16.02
N ASP A 14 15.71 14.40 -14.89
CA ASP A 14 16.57 13.38 -14.26
C ASP A 14 18.03 13.85 -14.06
N ASP A 15 18.25 15.15 -13.83
CA ASP A 15 19.59 15.77 -13.79
C ASP A 15 20.43 15.24 -12.61
N ALA A 16 21.36 14.33 -12.91
CA ALA A 16 22.25 13.70 -11.94
C ALA A 16 23.19 14.70 -11.23
N ARG A 17 23.54 15.81 -11.88
CA ARG A 17 24.46 16.81 -11.32
C ARG A 17 23.77 17.64 -10.25
N GLN A 18 22.55 18.09 -10.51
CA GLN A 18 21.76 18.83 -9.51
C GLN A 18 21.40 17.94 -8.32
N ARG A 19 21.15 16.65 -8.58
CA ARG A 19 20.91 15.62 -7.57
C ARG A 19 22.09 15.47 -6.61
N GLU A 20 23.31 15.30 -7.13
CA GLU A 20 24.50 15.14 -6.28
C GLU A 20 24.83 16.43 -5.52
N GLN A 21 24.67 17.60 -6.16
CA GLN A 21 24.92 18.88 -5.48
C GLN A 21 23.97 19.11 -4.30
N LEU A 22 22.69 18.73 -4.45
CA LEU A 22 21.74 18.79 -3.36
C LEU A 22 22.06 17.74 -2.28
N ARG A 23 22.48 16.54 -2.67
CA ARG A 23 22.91 15.49 -1.73
C ARG A 23 24.08 15.94 -0.86
N GLU A 24 25.12 16.54 -1.44
CA GLU A 24 26.27 17.06 -0.69
C GLU A 24 25.89 18.18 0.28
N THR A 25 24.98 19.07 -0.14
CA THR A 25 24.51 20.18 0.68
C THR A 25 23.75 19.69 1.92
N LEU A 26 22.97 18.61 1.78
CA LEU A 26 22.19 18.05 2.89
C LEU A 26 22.96 17.02 3.73
N ARG A 27 24.04 16.44 3.19
CA ARG A 27 24.86 15.41 3.85
C ARG A 27 25.26 15.73 5.29
N PRO A 28 25.75 16.95 5.65
CA PRO A 28 26.13 17.25 7.03
C PRO A 28 24.94 17.35 8.00
N PHE A 29 23.71 17.46 7.49
CA PHE A 29 22.50 17.61 8.29
C PHE A 29 21.63 16.35 8.36
N ILE A 30 21.92 15.32 7.54
CA ILE A 30 21.14 14.07 7.46
C ILE A 30 21.99 12.90 7.93
N LEU A 31 21.62 12.32 9.07
CA LEU A 31 22.15 11.03 9.53
C LEU A 31 21.21 9.91 9.09
N ARG A 32 21.57 9.17 8.03
CA ARG A 32 20.84 7.99 7.55
C ARG A 32 21.60 6.73 7.96
N ARG A 33 20.94 5.81 8.67
CA ARG A 33 21.48 4.48 9.02
C ARG A 33 20.49 3.42 8.55
N THR A 34 20.98 2.33 7.98
CA THR A 34 20.14 1.19 7.58
C THR A 34 19.95 0.24 8.76
N LYS A 35 18.83 -0.50 8.81
CA LYS A 35 18.56 -1.48 9.88
C LYS A 35 19.69 -2.50 10.05
N ARG A 36 20.24 -3.00 8.94
CA ARG A 36 21.42 -3.89 8.93
C ARG A 36 22.65 -3.31 9.64
N ALA A 37 22.83 -1.99 9.64
CA ALA A 37 23.95 -1.34 10.29
C ALA A 37 23.75 -1.10 11.79
N VAL A 38 22.51 -1.18 12.30
CA VAL A 38 22.18 -0.82 13.69
C VAL A 38 21.52 -1.93 14.51
N ALA A 39 21.06 -3.00 13.87
CA ALA A 39 20.42 -4.15 14.51
C ALA A 39 20.73 -5.45 13.72
N PRO A 40 21.99 -5.93 13.74
CA PRO A 40 22.40 -7.15 13.02
C PRO A 40 21.70 -8.42 13.50
N GLU A 41 21.12 -8.40 14.71
CA GLU A 41 20.36 -9.48 15.34
C GLU A 41 18.95 -9.70 14.75
N LEU A 42 18.46 -8.82 13.89
CA LEU A 42 17.13 -8.96 13.31
C LEU A 42 17.04 -10.17 12.36
N PRO A 43 15.99 -11.01 12.50
CA PRO A 43 15.71 -12.09 11.55
C PRO A 43 15.55 -11.57 10.11
N PRO A 44 15.71 -12.43 9.10
CA PRO A 44 15.55 -12.01 7.70
C PRO A 44 14.11 -11.54 7.42
N ARG A 45 14.00 -10.57 6.52
CA ARG A 45 12.73 -10.11 5.94
C ARG A 45 12.64 -10.58 4.50
N THR A 46 11.56 -11.24 4.14
CA THR A 46 11.25 -11.67 2.77
C THR A 46 10.08 -10.85 2.24
N GLU A 47 10.14 -10.47 0.97
CA GLU A 47 9.07 -9.72 0.31
C GLU A 47 8.55 -10.48 -0.90
N VAL A 48 7.23 -10.69 -0.94
CA VAL A 48 6.54 -11.46 -1.97
C VAL A 48 5.42 -10.63 -2.57
N ILE A 49 5.41 -10.54 -3.90
CA ILE A 49 4.25 -10.03 -4.64
C ILE A 49 3.37 -11.23 -4.98
N HIS A 50 2.17 -11.27 -4.41
CA HIS A 50 1.17 -12.27 -4.73
C HIS A 50 0.20 -11.69 -5.74
N SER A 51 0.36 -12.15 -6.97
CA SER A 51 -0.40 -11.66 -8.12
C SER A 51 -1.78 -12.31 -8.17
N VAL A 52 -2.83 -11.50 -8.31
CA VAL A 52 -4.24 -11.92 -8.28
C VAL A 52 -4.91 -11.59 -9.60
N GLU A 53 -5.43 -12.62 -10.27
CA GLU A 53 -6.23 -12.43 -11.49
C GLU A 53 -7.67 -12.04 -11.13
N LEU A 54 -8.18 -10.96 -11.74
CA LEU A 54 -9.58 -10.55 -11.59
C LEU A 54 -10.50 -11.55 -12.31
N SER A 55 -11.65 -11.86 -11.70
CA SER A 55 -12.70 -12.61 -12.40
C SER A 55 -13.19 -11.85 -13.65
N PRO A 56 -13.79 -12.53 -14.64
CA PRO A 56 -14.35 -11.87 -15.82
C PRO A 56 -15.33 -10.74 -15.48
N GLU A 57 -16.15 -10.93 -14.44
CA GLU A 57 -17.11 -9.94 -13.96
C GLU A 57 -16.43 -8.73 -13.33
N GLU A 58 -15.41 -8.94 -12.50
CA GLU A 58 -14.58 -7.85 -11.95
C GLU A 58 -13.85 -7.09 -13.06
N ARG A 59 -13.29 -7.82 -14.04
CA ARG A 59 -12.61 -7.24 -15.19
C ARG A 59 -13.55 -6.37 -16.02
N ALA A 60 -14.78 -6.83 -16.25
CA ALA A 60 -15.77 -6.05 -16.99
C ALA A 60 -16.11 -4.73 -16.28
N LEU A 61 -16.31 -4.75 -14.95
CA LEU A 61 -16.55 -3.53 -14.17
C LEU A 61 -15.33 -2.59 -14.21
N TYR A 62 -14.13 -3.15 -14.08
CA TYR A 62 -12.89 -2.39 -14.10
C TYR A 62 -12.64 -1.73 -15.46
N GLU A 63 -12.79 -2.47 -16.57
CA GLU A 63 -12.57 -1.92 -17.92
C GLU A 63 -13.66 -0.94 -18.34
N ALA A 64 -14.91 -1.12 -17.88
CA ALA A 64 -15.96 -0.13 -18.11
C ALA A 64 -15.60 1.23 -17.48
N GLU A 65 -15.18 1.23 -16.21
CA GLU A 65 -14.72 2.44 -15.52
C GLU A 65 -13.46 3.03 -16.18
N ARG A 66 -12.51 2.18 -16.58
CA ARG A 66 -11.27 2.61 -17.24
C ARG A 66 -11.56 3.26 -18.60
N SER A 67 -12.39 2.64 -19.42
CA SER A 67 -12.77 3.17 -20.73
C SER A 67 -13.53 4.48 -20.61
N ASP A 68 -14.45 4.59 -19.65
CA ASP A 68 -15.20 5.83 -19.40
C ASP A 68 -14.27 6.98 -19.02
N ALA A 69 -13.30 6.71 -18.13
CA ALA A 69 -12.29 7.68 -17.72
C ALA A 69 -11.38 8.15 -18.87
N LEU A 70 -11.13 7.31 -19.87
CA LEU A 70 -10.29 7.66 -21.04
C LEU A 70 -11.07 8.36 -22.16
N THR A 71 -12.40 8.28 -22.19
CA THR A 71 -13.22 8.84 -23.27
C THR A 71 -13.49 10.35 -23.08
N HIS A 72 -13.53 10.82 -21.83
CA HIS A 72 -13.88 12.20 -21.48
C HIS A 72 -12.66 13.13 -21.45
N LEU A 73 -12.11 13.52 -22.61
CA LEU A 73 -10.90 14.35 -22.69
C LEU A 73 -11.14 15.69 -23.40
N ALA A 74 -11.25 16.77 -22.61
CA ALA A 74 -11.05 18.16 -23.04
C ALA A 74 -10.18 18.89 -21.99
N ASP A 75 -9.28 19.76 -22.44
CA ASP A 75 -8.24 20.47 -21.66
C ASP A 75 -8.84 21.55 -20.72
N ASP A 76 -9.30 21.18 -19.52
CA ASP A 76 -9.66 22.16 -18.48
C ASP A 76 -9.40 21.65 -17.05
N GLU A 77 -9.30 22.55 -16.06
CA GLU A 77 -9.00 22.22 -14.65
C GLU A 77 -10.01 21.24 -14.01
N GLY A 78 -11.25 21.20 -14.51
CA GLY A 78 -12.27 20.21 -14.11
C GLY A 78 -11.86 18.76 -14.37
N GLN A 79 -11.10 18.51 -15.45
CA GLN A 79 -10.66 17.18 -15.87
C GLN A 79 -9.72 16.52 -14.85
N ARG A 80 -8.85 17.30 -14.20
CA ARG A 80 -7.90 16.76 -13.21
C ARG A 80 -8.62 16.11 -12.04
N PHE A 81 -9.70 16.75 -11.56
CA PHE A 81 -10.51 16.21 -10.48
C PHE A 81 -11.24 14.94 -10.90
N GLU A 82 -11.76 14.90 -12.13
CA GLU A 82 -12.42 13.72 -12.69
C GLU A 82 -11.46 12.54 -12.84
N LEU A 83 -10.24 12.76 -13.35
CA LEU A 83 -9.21 11.73 -13.46
C LEU A 83 -8.77 11.21 -12.08
N LEU A 84 -8.60 12.08 -11.08
CA LEU A 84 -8.28 11.65 -9.72
C LEU A 84 -9.42 10.83 -9.09
N ALA A 85 -10.68 11.19 -9.39
CA ALA A 85 -11.85 10.43 -8.95
C ALA A 85 -11.91 9.05 -9.63
N ALA A 86 -11.70 8.99 -10.95
CA ALA A 86 -11.62 7.75 -11.73
C ALA A 86 -10.49 6.86 -11.22
N LEU A 87 -9.29 7.40 -11.03
CA LEU A 87 -8.15 6.70 -10.45
C LEU A 87 -8.48 6.11 -9.07
N THR A 88 -9.21 6.85 -8.25
CA THR A 88 -9.68 6.36 -6.94
C THR A 88 -10.69 5.22 -7.10
N ARG A 89 -11.63 5.30 -8.06
CA ARG A 89 -12.59 4.24 -8.36
C ARG A 89 -11.90 2.98 -8.90
N LEU A 90 -10.96 3.12 -9.84
CA LEU A 90 -10.17 2.00 -10.37
C LEU A 90 -9.38 1.28 -9.28
N ARG A 91 -8.72 2.02 -8.38
CA ARG A 91 -8.02 1.42 -7.22
C ARG A 91 -8.97 0.67 -6.29
N ARG A 92 -10.18 1.18 -6.08
CA ARG A 92 -11.23 0.53 -5.29
C ARG A 92 -11.77 -0.73 -6.00
N LEU A 93 -12.01 -0.68 -7.31
CA LEU A 93 -12.45 -1.84 -8.11
C LEU A 93 -11.39 -2.95 -8.13
N ALA A 94 -10.11 -2.58 -8.24
CA ALA A 94 -8.99 -3.54 -8.16
C ALA A 94 -8.91 -4.24 -6.79
N CYS A 95 -9.42 -3.60 -5.73
CA CYS A 95 -9.51 -4.21 -4.40
C CYS A 95 -10.74 -5.12 -4.27
N HIS A 96 -11.94 -4.57 -4.52
CA HIS A 96 -13.20 -5.30 -4.43
C HIS A 96 -14.36 -4.50 -5.08
N PRO A 97 -15.26 -5.12 -5.87
CA PRO A 97 -16.41 -4.44 -6.51
C PRO A 97 -17.31 -3.63 -5.56
N ARG A 98 -17.68 -4.20 -4.41
CA ARG A 98 -18.43 -3.54 -3.32
C ARG A 98 -17.85 -2.21 -2.84
N LEU A 99 -16.58 -1.92 -3.10
CA LEU A 99 -16.01 -0.63 -2.76
C LEU A 99 -16.50 0.49 -3.68
N VAL A 100 -16.90 0.22 -4.92
CA VAL A 100 -17.49 1.24 -5.82
C VAL A 100 -18.99 1.04 -5.98
N HIS A 101 -19.44 -0.22 -5.99
CA HIS A 101 -20.84 -0.60 -6.14
C HIS A 101 -21.29 -1.39 -4.91
N PRO A 102 -21.78 -0.76 -3.83
CA PRO A 102 -22.07 -1.41 -2.54
C PRO A 102 -22.97 -2.64 -2.64
N ASP A 103 -23.93 -2.63 -3.56
CA ASP A 103 -24.90 -3.70 -3.81
C ASP A 103 -24.42 -4.74 -4.84
N SER A 104 -23.15 -4.66 -5.27
CA SER A 104 -22.59 -5.61 -6.22
C SER A 104 -22.55 -7.02 -5.64
N ALA A 105 -23.18 -7.95 -6.36
CA ALA A 105 -23.13 -9.38 -6.08
C ALA A 105 -21.83 -10.04 -6.60
N VAL A 106 -20.98 -9.30 -7.31
CA VAL A 106 -19.73 -9.83 -7.87
C VAL A 106 -18.76 -10.16 -6.73
N PRO A 107 -18.28 -11.42 -6.60
CA PRO A 107 -17.28 -11.78 -5.62
C PRO A 107 -15.95 -11.06 -5.86
N GLY A 108 -15.17 -10.80 -4.81
CA GLY A 108 -13.84 -10.22 -4.94
C GLY A 108 -12.74 -11.28 -5.10
N SER A 109 -12.04 -11.32 -6.23
CA SER A 109 -10.89 -12.22 -6.47
C SER A 109 -9.80 -12.03 -5.42
N LYS A 110 -9.50 -10.78 -5.05
CA LYS A 110 -8.48 -10.47 -4.05
C LYS A 110 -8.89 -10.89 -2.64
N LEU A 111 -10.15 -10.71 -2.28
CA LEU A 111 -10.69 -11.22 -1.03
C LEU A 111 -10.58 -12.76 -0.97
N ALA A 112 -10.90 -13.45 -2.06
CA ALA A 112 -10.76 -14.90 -2.14
C ALA A 112 -9.29 -15.34 -1.98
N ALA A 113 -8.35 -14.63 -2.62
CA ALA A 113 -6.91 -14.88 -2.45
C ALA A 113 -6.45 -14.65 -1.01
N PHE A 114 -6.84 -13.54 -0.40
CA PHE A 114 -6.58 -13.27 1.01
C PHE A 114 -7.13 -14.38 1.92
N MET A 115 -8.37 -14.83 1.70
CA MET A 115 -8.99 -15.85 2.54
C MET A 115 -8.34 -17.23 2.39
N ARG A 116 -7.72 -17.55 1.25
CA ARG A 116 -6.87 -18.75 1.11
C ARG A 116 -5.62 -18.62 1.96
N LEU A 117 -4.88 -17.53 1.78
CA LEU A 117 -3.67 -17.24 2.57
C LEU A 117 -3.98 -17.22 4.08
N ALA A 118 -5.08 -16.59 4.48
CA ALA A 118 -5.46 -16.51 5.90
C ALA A 118 -5.77 -17.89 6.52
N ARG A 119 -6.27 -18.85 5.74
CA ARG A 119 -6.47 -20.23 6.21
C ARG A 119 -5.14 -20.96 6.35
N GLU A 120 -4.28 -20.87 5.35
CA GLU A 120 -2.92 -21.46 5.36
C GLU A 120 -2.13 -20.95 6.57
N LEU A 121 -2.06 -19.63 6.76
CA LEU A 121 -1.35 -19.04 7.90
C LEU A 121 -1.93 -19.48 9.24
N ARG A 122 -3.25 -19.64 9.35
CA ARG A 122 -3.87 -20.12 10.58
C ARG A 122 -3.54 -21.59 10.85
N GLU A 123 -3.52 -22.43 9.82
CA GLU A 123 -3.18 -23.86 9.93
C GLU A 123 -1.72 -24.08 10.37
N GLU A 124 -0.84 -23.17 9.97
CA GLU A 124 0.59 -23.17 10.31
C GLU A 124 0.94 -22.36 11.59
N ASP A 125 -0.08 -21.88 12.33
CA ASP A 125 0.07 -21.06 13.54
C ASP A 125 0.91 -19.77 13.33
N HIS A 126 0.79 -19.19 12.14
CA HIS A 126 1.34 -17.89 11.79
C HIS A 126 0.42 -16.74 12.20
N ARG A 127 1.00 -15.57 12.43
CA ARG A 127 0.26 -14.35 12.80
C ARG A 127 0.57 -13.23 11.84
N ALA A 128 -0.49 -12.56 11.38
CA ALA A 128 -0.36 -11.53 10.36
C ALA A 128 -0.95 -10.18 10.77
N LEU A 129 -0.20 -9.13 10.45
CA LEU A 129 -0.76 -7.78 10.32
C LEU A 129 -1.36 -7.63 8.93
N VAL A 130 -2.57 -7.08 8.84
CA VAL A 130 -3.28 -6.89 7.57
C VAL A 130 -3.54 -5.41 7.38
N PHE A 131 -2.97 -4.83 6.33
CA PHE A 131 -3.05 -3.40 6.04
C PHE A 131 -3.83 -3.13 4.76
N SER A 132 -4.57 -2.01 4.78
CA SER A 132 -5.18 -1.40 3.60
C SER A 132 -5.26 0.10 3.81
N GLN A 133 -5.23 0.87 2.72
CA GLN A 133 -5.54 2.30 2.76
C GLN A 133 -7.04 2.58 2.86
N PHE A 134 -7.89 1.61 2.49
CA PHE A 134 -9.34 1.73 2.48
C PHE A 134 -9.92 1.01 3.69
N THR A 135 -10.43 1.77 4.67
CA THR A 135 -11.10 1.18 5.85
C THR A 135 -12.30 0.33 5.46
N SER A 136 -12.99 0.68 4.37
CA SER A 136 -14.06 -0.13 3.79
C SER A 136 -13.58 -1.46 3.21
N HIS A 137 -12.34 -1.54 2.71
CA HIS A 137 -11.76 -2.82 2.28
C HIS A 137 -11.46 -3.71 3.49
N LEU A 138 -10.90 -3.14 4.57
CA LEU A 138 -10.73 -3.86 5.84
C LEU A 138 -12.08 -4.35 6.41
N ALA A 139 -13.16 -3.58 6.26
CA ALA A 139 -14.48 -3.99 6.72
C ALA A 139 -14.98 -5.23 5.96
N ILE A 140 -14.80 -5.28 4.63
CA ILE A 140 -15.13 -6.46 3.80
C ILE A 140 -14.29 -7.68 4.23
N VAL A 141 -13.00 -7.47 4.46
CA VAL A 141 -12.10 -8.54 4.93
C VAL A 141 -12.51 -9.05 6.31
N ARG A 142 -12.86 -8.15 7.22
CA ARG A 142 -13.33 -8.50 8.56
C ARG A 142 -14.60 -9.34 8.51
N GLU A 143 -15.58 -8.92 7.70
CA GLU A 143 -16.82 -9.67 7.46
C GLU A 143 -16.53 -11.10 6.98
N ALA A 144 -15.61 -11.26 6.02
CA ALA A 144 -15.23 -12.58 5.51
C ALA A 144 -14.53 -13.46 6.56
N LEU A 145 -13.65 -12.88 7.40
CA LEU A 145 -13.00 -13.57 8.50
C LEU A 145 -14.01 -14.01 9.57
N GLU A 146 -14.96 -13.15 9.92
CA GLU A 146 -16.04 -13.44 10.88
C GLU A 146 -16.92 -14.60 10.38
N LEU A 147 -17.35 -14.57 9.11
CA LEU A 147 -18.12 -15.65 8.48
C LEU A 147 -17.35 -16.98 8.48
N ALA A 148 -16.03 -16.93 8.27
CA ALA A 148 -15.15 -18.09 8.33
C ALA A 148 -14.76 -18.52 9.76
N ARG A 149 -15.26 -17.82 10.80
CA ARG A 149 -14.89 -18.04 12.21
C ARG A 149 -13.38 -18.01 12.42
N ILE A 150 -12.71 -17.05 11.80
CA ILE A 150 -11.29 -16.75 11.99
C ILE A 150 -11.19 -15.52 12.89
N PRO A 151 -10.69 -15.66 14.13
CA PRO A 151 -10.59 -14.53 15.05
C PRO A 151 -9.65 -13.45 14.50
N SER A 152 -10.03 -12.18 14.68
CA SER A 152 -9.21 -11.05 14.29
C SER A 152 -9.47 -9.84 15.18
N LEU A 153 -8.51 -8.92 15.23
CA LEU A 153 -8.65 -7.61 15.85
C LEU A 153 -8.66 -6.52 14.77
N TYR A 154 -9.26 -5.37 15.07
CA TYR A 154 -9.37 -4.25 14.15
C TYR A 154 -8.93 -2.95 14.83
N LEU A 155 -8.14 -2.14 14.13
CA LEU A 155 -7.69 -0.84 14.61
C LEU A 155 -7.68 0.18 13.47
N ASP A 156 -8.24 1.36 13.77
CA ASP A 156 -8.23 2.51 12.87
C ASP A 156 -7.99 3.84 13.59
N GLY A 157 -8.11 4.95 12.86
CA GLY A 157 -7.87 6.30 13.39
C GLY A 157 -8.94 6.76 14.36
N SER A 158 -10.13 6.14 14.35
CA SER A 158 -11.23 6.44 15.26
C SER A 158 -11.11 5.68 16.60
N THR A 159 -10.26 4.66 16.66
CA THR A 159 -10.06 3.82 17.84
C THR A 159 -9.43 4.64 19.00
N PRO A 160 -10.11 4.78 20.16
CA PRO A 160 -9.61 5.52 21.31
C PRO A 160 -8.29 4.96 21.86
N GLN A 161 -7.47 5.80 22.48
CA GLN A 161 -6.14 5.42 22.96
C GLN A 161 -6.12 4.27 24.00
N PRO A 162 -7.04 4.21 24.98
CA PRO A 162 -7.08 3.08 25.92
C PRO A 162 -7.40 1.75 25.22
N GLU A 163 -8.36 1.76 24.29
CA GLU A 163 -8.75 0.57 23.52
C GLU A 163 -7.61 0.12 22.59
N ARG A 164 -6.92 1.06 21.96
CA ARG A 164 -5.72 0.78 21.17
C ARG A 164 -4.67 0.02 21.96
N ALA A 165 -4.38 0.43 23.18
CA ALA A 165 -3.39 -0.26 24.03
C ALA A 165 -3.82 -1.70 24.33
N ARG A 166 -5.11 -1.90 24.64
CA ARG A 166 -5.69 -3.23 24.86
C ARG A 166 -5.58 -4.12 23.62
N LEU A 167 -5.97 -3.63 22.45
CA LEU A 167 -5.91 -4.41 21.19
C LEU A 167 -4.47 -4.84 20.86
N VAL A 168 -3.50 -3.95 21.09
CA VAL A 168 -2.08 -4.24 20.88
C VAL A 168 -1.59 -5.31 21.86
N ASP A 169 -1.94 -5.20 23.15
CA ASP A 169 -1.60 -6.19 24.17
C ASP A 169 -2.21 -7.57 23.85
N ASP A 170 -3.50 -7.60 23.51
CA ASP A 170 -4.22 -8.82 23.12
C ASP A 170 -3.56 -9.52 21.92
N TYR A 171 -3.12 -8.75 20.92
CA TYR A 171 -2.41 -9.28 19.77
C TYR A 171 -1.02 -9.83 20.14
N GLN A 172 -0.24 -9.04 20.87
CA GLN A 172 1.12 -9.41 21.29
C GLN A 172 1.14 -10.67 22.16
N GLN A 173 0.09 -10.89 22.95
CA GLN A 173 -0.01 -12.05 23.85
C GLN A 173 -0.35 -13.37 23.18
N GLY A 174 -0.95 -13.39 21.98
CA GLY A 174 -1.45 -14.68 21.50
C GLY A 174 -2.80 -14.73 20.86
N ARG A 175 -3.66 -13.79 21.21
CA ARG A 175 -5.07 -14.14 21.34
C ARG A 175 -5.79 -14.31 20.01
N VAL A 176 -5.25 -13.72 18.94
CA VAL A 176 -5.80 -13.83 17.59
C VAL A 176 -4.68 -14.00 16.54
N PRO A 177 -4.97 -14.65 15.41
CA PRO A 177 -4.03 -14.76 14.30
C PRO A 177 -3.91 -13.49 13.44
N PHE A 178 -4.96 -12.66 13.35
CA PHE A 178 -4.99 -11.51 12.44
C PHE A 178 -5.24 -10.18 13.16
N PHE A 179 -4.49 -9.14 12.79
CA PHE A 179 -4.74 -7.77 13.22
C PHE A 179 -4.88 -6.84 12.02
N LEU A 180 -6.10 -6.39 11.75
CA LEU A 180 -6.47 -5.50 10.67
C LEU A 180 -6.20 -4.05 11.09
N ILE A 181 -5.32 -3.35 10.39
CA ILE A 181 -4.88 -2.01 10.75
C ILE A 181 -5.05 -1.08 9.56
N SER A 182 -5.82 0.00 9.74
CA SER A 182 -5.81 1.09 8.77
C SER A 182 -4.53 1.90 8.94
N LEU A 183 -3.87 2.21 7.83
CA LEU A 183 -2.52 2.79 7.92
C LEU A 183 -2.53 4.25 8.41
N LYS A 184 -3.66 4.96 8.34
CA LYS A 184 -3.83 6.28 9.01
C LYS A 184 -3.74 6.18 10.53
N ALA A 185 -4.16 5.04 11.10
CA ALA A 185 -4.02 4.74 12.51
C ALA A 185 -2.61 4.27 12.89
N GLY A 186 -1.88 3.78 11.89
CA GLY A 186 -0.49 3.37 11.93
C GLY A 186 0.50 4.54 11.86
N GLY A 187 0.14 5.77 12.25
CA GLY A 187 1.10 6.84 12.52
C GLY A 187 1.70 6.76 13.93
N THR A 188 1.09 5.97 14.81
CA THR A 188 1.54 5.74 16.20
C THR A 188 2.56 4.62 16.18
N GLY A 189 3.78 4.78 16.72
CA GLY A 189 4.89 3.82 16.60
C GLY A 189 4.71 2.46 17.31
N LEU A 190 3.61 1.75 17.06
CA LEU A 190 3.26 0.46 17.65
C LEU A 190 4.35 -0.58 17.39
N ASN A 191 4.70 -1.34 18.42
CA ASN A 191 5.56 -2.51 18.33
C ASN A 191 4.68 -3.76 18.25
N LEU A 192 4.74 -4.50 17.14
CA LEU A 192 3.85 -5.62 16.83
C LEU A 192 4.65 -6.87 16.42
N THR A 193 5.68 -7.18 17.21
CA THR A 193 6.64 -8.27 16.97
C THR A 193 6.04 -9.67 17.03
N ALA A 194 4.83 -9.85 17.57
CA ALA A 194 4.12 -11.13 17.52
C ALA A 194 3.71 -11.54 16.11
N ALA A 195 3.73 -10.62 15.14
CA ALA A 195 3.48 -10.92 13.73
C ALA A 195 4.76 -11.38 13.04
N ASP A 196 4.72 -12.54 12.41
CA ASP A 196 5.73 -13.02 11.45
C ASP A 196 5.29 -12.85 9.99
N TYR A 197 4.04 -12.45 9.76
CA TYR A 197 3.53 -12.05 8.45
C TYR A 197 3.02 -10.60 8.44
N VAL A 198 3.22 -9.92 7.31
CA VAL A 198 2.60 -8.62 7.01
C VAL A 198 1.94 -8.71 5.65
N ILE A 199 0.64 -8.46 5.58
CA ILE A 199 -0.14 -8.54 4.35
C ILE A 199 -0.61 -7.13 3.98
N HIS A 200 -0.17 -6.63 2.83
CA HIS A 200 -0.71 -5.42 2.21
C HIS A 200 -1.76 -5.83 1.19
N LEU A 201 -3.01 -5.44 1.45
CA LEU A 201 -4.14 -5.74 0.57
C LEU A 201 -4.16 -4.87 -0.69
N ASP A 202 -3.52 -3.72 -0.66
CA ASP A 202 -3.48 -2.79 -1.77
C ASP A 202 -2.20 -1.96 -1.75
N PRO A 203 -1.57 -1.69 -2.91
CA PRO A 203 -0.37 -0.91 -2.97
C PRO A 203 -0.65 0.56 -2.68
N TRP A 204 0.26 1.13 -1.91
CA TRP A 204 0.25 2.54 -1.53
C TRP A 204 0.81 3.40 -2.66
N TRP A 205 0.65 4.72 -2.60
CA TRP A 205 1.39 5.62 -3.50
C TRP A 205 2.78 5.97 -2.97
N ASN A 206 2.99 5.81 -1.66
CA ASN A 206 4.23 6.13 -0.99
C ASN A 206 4.86 4.82 -0.47
N PRO A 207 5.93 4.31 -1.10
CA PRO A 207 6.62 3.10 -0.66
C PRO A 207 7.05 3.19 0.81
N ALA A 208 7.48 4.37 1.27
CA ALA A 208 7.97 4.56 2.64
C ALA A 208 6.89 4.34 3.69
N ALA A 209 5.63 4.67 3.39
CA ALA A 209 4.51 4.44 4.30
C ALA A 209 4.23 2.94 4.47
N GLU A 210 4.36 2.18 3.38
CA GLU A 210 4.20 0.74 3.37
C GLU A 210 5.37 0.01 4.05
N ASP A 211 6.60 0.48 3.82
CA ASP A 211 7.79 0.01 4.53
C ASP A 211 7.70 0.31 6.02
N GLN A 212 7.23 1.50 6.41
CA GLN A 212 7.01 1.86 7.81
C GLN A 212 5.96 0.94 8.47
N ALA A 213 4.91 0.54 7.74
CA ALA A 213 3.92 -0.40 8.24
C ALA A 213 4.51 -1.80 8.43
N SER A 214 5.28 -2.29 7.45
CA SER A 214 6.00 -3.56 7.53
C SER A 214 7.02 -3.58 8.67
N ASP A 215 7.68 -2.45 8.89
CA ASP A 215 8.66 -2.21 9.94
C ASP A 215 8.05 -2.18 11.36
N ARG A 216 6.74 -2.39 11.53
CA ARG A 216 6.09 -2.59 12.84
C ARG A 216 6.25 -4.02 13.36
N ALA A 217 6.27 -4.99 12.44
CA ALA A 217 6.54 -6.40 12.74
C ALA A 217 8.05 -6.70 12.73
N HIS A 218 8.79 -6.09 11.80
CA HIS A 218 10.24 -6.23 11.70
C HIS A 218 10.98 -5.22 12.59
N ARG A 219 10.86 -5.41 13.92
CA ARG A 219 11.48 -4.56 14.96
C ARG A 219 12.36 -5.37 15.91
N ILE A 220 13.18 -4.66 16.68
CA ILE A 220 13.93 -5.22 17.81
C ILE A 220 12.94 -5.94 18.74
N GLY A 221 13.25 -7.20 19.08
CA GLY A 221 12.35 -8.11 19.79
C GLY A 221 11.56 -9.06 18.87
N GLN A 222 11.78 -9.00 17.56
CA GLN A 222 11.34 -10.02 16.62
C GLN A 222 12.29 -11.23 16.66
N GLU A 223 11.74 -12.42 16.86
CA GLU A 223 12.50 -13.68 16.93
C GLU A 223 12.31 -14.54 15.68
N ARG A 224 11.26 -14.29 14.90
CA ARG A 224 10.90 -15.07 13.70
C ARG A 224 11.23 -14.29 12.42
N PRO A 225 11.64 -14.97 11.33
CA PRO A 225 11.66 -14.37 10.00
C PRO A 225 10.33 -13.69 9.67
N VAL A 226 10.37 -12.52 9.05
CA VAL A 226 9.16 -11.76 8.69
C VAL A 226 8.91 -11.84 7.20
N THR A 227 7.72 -12.28 6.80
CA THR A 227 7.29 -12.32 5.40
C THR A 227 6.28 -11.20 5.11
N VAL A 228 6.64 -10.31 4.20
CA VAL A 228 5.76 -9.26 3.69
C VAL A 228 5.13 -9.71 2.38
N VAL A 229 3.82 -9.89 2.36
CA VAL A 229 3.03 -10.27 1.19
C VAL A 229 2.26 -9.06 0.68
N ARG A 230 2.37 -8.76 -0.62
CA ARG A 230 1.60 -7.72 -1.30
C ARG A 230 0.62 -8.36 -2.26
N LEU A 231 -0.68 -8.19 -2.01
CA LEU A 231 -1.72 -8.64 -2.95
C LEU A 231 -1.89 -7.59 -4.04
N VAL A 232 -1.67 -7.99 -5.29
CA VAL A 232 -1.70 -7.09 -6.44
C VAL A 232 -2.61 -7.67 -7.51
N SER A 233 -3.63 -6.93 -7.91
CA SER A 233 -4.52 -7.32 -8.99
C SER A 233 -3.84 -7.11 -10.34
N GLN A 234 -3.72 -8.18 -11.13
CA GLN A 234 -3.06 -8.22 -12.43
C GLN A 234 -3.74 -7.32 -13.45
N ASP A 235 -2.95 -6.71 -14.33
CA ASP A 235 -3.42 -5.85 -15.41
C ASP A 235 -4.36 -4.75 -14.89
N THR A 236 -4.05 -4.20 -13.72
CA THR A 236 -4.76 -3.07 -13.12
C THR A 236 -3.81 -1.93 -12.81
N ILE A 237 -4.38 -0.82 -12.36
CA ILE A 237 -3.65 0.35 -11.87
C ILE A 237 -2.66 -0.02 -10.76
N GLU A 238 -2.89 -1.09 -10.01
CA GLU A 238 -2.01 -1.51 -8.92
C GLU A 238 -0.59 -1.88 -9.40
N GLU A 239 -0.44 -2.53 -10.56
CA GLU A 239 0.87 -2.81 -11.15
C GLU A 239 1.57 -1.51 -11.60
N SER A 240 0.79 -0.55 -12.09
CA SER A 240 1.30 0.77 -12.47
C SER A 240 1.79 1.57 -11.26
N VAL A 241 1.07 1.47 -10.14
CA VAL A 241 1.49 2.04 -8.84
C VAL A 241 2.80 1.40 -8.36
N LEU A 242 2.93 0.08 -8.45
CA LEU A 242 4.19 -0.61 -8.11
C LEU A 242 5.34 -0.26 -9.05
N SER A 243 5.06 -0.09 -10.34
CA SER A 243 6.06 0.37 -11.31
C SER A 243 6.54 1.79 -10.99
N LEU A 244 5.62 2.65 -10.57
CA LEU A 244 5.95 4.00 -10.10
C LEU A 244 6.82 3.93 -8.82
N HIS A 245 6.55 2.99 -7.91
CA HIS A 245 7.39 2.77 -6.73
C HIS A 245 8.82 2.39 -7.10
N ALA A 246 9.01 1.53 -8.10
CA ALA A 246 10.35 1.13 -8.57
C ALA A 246 11.10 2.35 -9.12
N ARG A 247 10.49 3.07 -10.08
CA ARG A 247 11.07 4.30 -10.65
C ARG A 247 11.39 5.35 -9.58
N LYS A 248 10.51 5.50 -8.59
CA LYS A 248 10.72 6.44 -7.49
C LYS A 248 11.70 5.96 -6.44
N ARG A 249 11.90 4.67 -6.19
CA ARG A 249 12.98 4.24 -5.27
C ARG A 249 14.35 4.59 -5.85
N ASP A 250 14.50 4.47 -7.16
CA ASP A 250 15.71 4.88 -7.88
C ASP A 250 15.93 6.41 -7.78
N LEU A 251 14.85 7.18 -7.69
CA LEU A 251 14.88 8.65 -7.56
C LEU A 251 14.85 9.13 -6.09
N ALA A 252 14.27 8.40 -5.14
CA ALA A 252 14.02 8.78 -3.74
C ALA A 252 15.20 8.48 -2.81
N ASP A 253 16.20 7.72 -3.27
CA ASP A 253 17.55 7.88 -2.73
C ASP A 253 18.07 9.32 -2.90
N SER A 254 17.37 10.16 -3.66
CA SER A 254 17.54 11.61 -3.72
C SER A 254 16.26 12.40 -3.44
N LEU A 255 15.85 12.46 -2.16
CA LEU A 255 15.17 13.62 -1.54
C LEU A 255 13.63 13.54 -1.39
N LEU A 256 13.27 13.29 -0.13
CA LEU A 256 12.09 13.76 0.61
C LEU A 256 10.71 13.13 0.35
N GLU A 257 10.22 12.58 1.46
CA GLU A 257 8.93 11.94 1.72
C GLU A 257 7.76 12.92 1.63
N GLY A 258 6.63 12.47 1.08
CA GLY A 258 5.40 13.26 1.08
C GLY A 258 4.16 12.43 0.71
N ALA A 259 3.15 12.48 1.57
CA ALA A 259 1.91 11.69 1.55
C ALA A 259 0.91 12.05 0.42
N ASN A 260 1.33 12.73 -0.65
CA ASN A 260 0.44 13.11 -1.73
C ASN A 260 1.10 13.02 -3.12
N VAL A 261 1.57 11.83 -3.46
CA VAL A 261 2.18 11.56 -4.78
C VAL A 261 1.16 11.75 -5.90
N ALA A 262 -0.07 11.23 -5.75
CA ALA A 262 -1.12 11.40 -6.76
C ALA A 262 -1.46 12.87 -7.03
N GLY A 263 -1.50 13.71 -5.99
CA GLY A 263 -1.75 15.15 -6.13
C GLY A 263 -0.65 15.93 -6.85
N LYS A 264 0.56 15.36 -6.99
CA LYS A 264 1.70 15.98 -7.68
C LYS A 264 1.86 15.55 -9.14
N LEU A 265 1.22 14.47 -9.56
CA LEU A 265 1.28 13.99 -10.95
C LEU A 265 0.60 14.98 -11.88
N SER A 266 1.16 15.25 -13.05
CA SER A 266 0.54 16.00 -14.14
C SER A 266 -0.69 15.27 -14.69
N THR A 267 -1.55 15.99 -15.41
CA THR A 267 -2.72 15.39 -16.09
C THR A 267 -2.31 14.28 -17.06
N THR A 268 -1.20 14.48 -17.79
CA THR A 268 -0.61 13.47 -18.68
C THR A 268 -0.18 12.22 -17.93
N GLU A 269 0.52 12.35 -16.81
CA GLU A 269 0.93 11.18 -16.00
C GLU A 269 -0.28 10.44 -15.41
N LEU A 270 -1.33 11.16 -15.00
CA LEU A 270 -2.57 10.52 -14.54
C LEU A 270 -3.25 9.73 -15.67
N HIS A 271 -3.26 10.29 -16.88
CA HIS A 271 -3.80 9.63 -18.06
C HIS A 271 -2.99 8.37 -18.41
N GLU A 272 -1.66 8.44 -18.44
CA GLU A 272 -0.79 7.29 -18.68
C GLU A 272 -1.00 6.17 -17.66
N LEU A 273 -1.21 6.53 -16.38
CA LEU A 273 -1.51 5.57 -15.33
C LEU A 273 -2.84 4.84 -15.55
N ILE A 274 -3.89 5.54 -15.97
CA ILE A 274 -5.21 4.95 -16.24
C ILE A 274 -5.18 4.14 -17.55
N ALA A 275 -4.50 4.65 -18.57
CA ALA A 275 -4.28 3.94 -19.82
C ALA A 275 -3.50 2.64 -19.60
N GLY A 276 -2.65 2.58 -18.58
CA GLY A 276 -1.80 1.42 -18.30
C GLY A 276 -0.66 1.32 -19.31
N GLN A 277 0.33 0.49 -19.00
CA GLN A 277 1.40 0.20 -19.95
C GLN A 277 0.84 -0.68 -21.07
N SER A 278 0.68 -0.15 -22.28
CA SER A 278 0.44 -0.97 -23.47
C SER A 278 1.56 -2.01 -23.56
N ARG A 279 1.21 -3.28 -23.34
CA ARG A 279 2.08 -4.39 -23.71
C ARG A 279 2.00 -4.52 -25.23
N THR A 280 2.97 -3.91 -25.93
CA THR A 280 3.41 -4.42 -27.23
C THR A 280 4.06 -5.78 -27.07
#